data_AF-A0A9D1SP77-F1
#
_entry.id   AF-A0A9D1SP77-F1
#
_cell.length_a   1.000
_cell.length_b   1.000
_cell.length_c   1.000
_cell.angle_alpha   90.00
_cell.angle_beta   90.00
_cell.angle_gamma   90.00
#
_symmetry.space_group_name_H-M   'P 1'
#
loop_
_entity.id
_entity.type
_entity.pdbx_description
1 polymer ?
#
loop_
_entity_poly.entity_id
_entity_poly.type
_entity_poly.pdbx_seq_one_letter_code
_entity_poly.pdbx_strand_id
1 'polypeptide(L)'
;MKKLTAVLTALVVVCAAMFAFAGCTNQSSLQYDIVLLTDGASVDDGAFNQSAWEGVERYAEEAGMTYRYYQPDVAEDGTVDNEVYASFIELAVQNGAKFIVCPGEALAVAVYENAPQYTDTNFILLDAYPHAEDSTEYQSMSNVMSISFSALESGFLAGYMSVMSGNTKLGYIGSLSDTSSTDYGAGFVQGASYAANALGTPVTLDYAYEDASDVDFDYSMTVEAVYEEIDADEETYTVKVVNGSGSGNYYDGDNVEITADPAPEGKVFDEWVCTSNTEGVSDRSISITSSSDTNITLIVNDASCTVEATYRDADSTTYALNVENGSGSGYFTEGTSCTIEAQPASSGMRFDHWEVSDGVNIADVHAAQTQIEMPAAPVDVQAVYVESPVPVFDVQVIGGTGSGAYAEGDVVRVVADEAPEGYRFSHWANYDAYGNETGVAFDNEYYFDATFTMLNRYEGLAEKMFNTGVTSIYTGGNDSASAVFNASGYYDFSIGVIGSEVDCSGNTNCVFSTVKELGNMAYSALKDFRGGEQITAGCTENAISLTGLNIQNREQIEESDQAMIEVHQHLTDTFDNNYKTTYEMLANGAIEVVPATQPGVLTGLVPDAGCLSVHAYTVQNTAQQ
;
A
#
# COMPACT_ATOMS: atom_id res chain seq x y z
N MET A 1 49.23 16.36 23.34
CA MET A 1 47.80 16.06 23.16
C MET A 1 47.53 14.63 22.66
N LYS A 2 48.26 14.10 21.67
CA LYS A 2 48.03 12.71 21.18
C LYS A 2 48.31 11.56 22.18
N LYS A 3 49.11 11.79 23.22
CA LYS A 3 49.36 10.78 24.28
C LYS A 3 48.38 10.83 25.46
N LEU A 4 47.59 11.92 25.60
CA LEU A 4 46.58 12.03 26.65
C LEU A 4 45.22 11.48 26.17
N THR A 5 44.92 11.62 24.86
CA THR A 5 43.70 11.08 24.26
C THR A 5 43.72 9.55 24.21
N ALA A 6 44.84 8.92 23.85
CA ALA A 6 44.95 7.45 23.84
C ALA A 6 44.79 6.79 25.22
N VAL A 7 45.15 7.51 26.30
CA VAL A 7 45.00 7.01 27.68
C VAL A 7 43.55 7.16 28.15
N LEU A 8 42.83 8.21 27.71
CA LEU A 8 41.39 8.35 28.00
C LEU A 8 40.54 7.32 27.26
N THR A 9 40.85 7.03 25.99
CA THR A 9 40.13 6.01 25.20
C THR A 9 40.39 4.60 25.75
N ALA A 10 41.61 4.31 26.21
CA ALA A 10 41.93 3.05 26.88
C ALA A 10 41.24 2.92 28.25
N LEU A 11 41.02 4.02 28.98
CA LEU A 11 40.31 3.98 30.26
C LEU A 11 38.81 3.73 30.08
N VAL A 12 38.19 4.28 29.03
CA VAL A 12 36.76 4.06 28.72
C VAL A 12 36.51 2.63 28.25
N VAL A 13 37.42 2.06 27.43
CA VAL A 13 37.32 0.65 27.00
C VAL A 13 37.59 -0.32 28.17
N VAL A 14 38.46 0.03 29.12
CA VAL A 14 38.70 -0.79 30.32
C VAL A 14 37.57 -0.66 31.35
N CYS A 15 36.89 0.48 31.46
CA CYS A 15 35.66 0.60 32.26
C CYS A 15 34.46 -0.13 31.60
N ALA A 16 34.37 -0.19 30.27
CA ALA A 16 33.38 -1.02 29.57
C ALA A 16 33.68 -2.53 29.71
N ALA A 17 34.96 -2.92 29.71
CA ALA A 17 35.35 -4.32 29.93
C ALA A 17 35.24 -4.78 31.40
N MET A 18 35.26 -3.87 32.38
CA MET A 18 35.03 -4.20 33.79
C MET A 18 33.56 -4.46 34.16
N PHE A 19 32.61 -4.19 33.25
CA PHE A 19 31.24 -4.70 33.35
C PHE A 19 31.03 -6.04 32.63
N ALA A 20 32.03 -6.55 31.89
CA ALA A 20 31.89 -7.76 31.08
C ALA A 20 32.48 -9.05 31.72
N PHE A 21 33.21 -8.97 32.85
CA PHE A 21 33.75 -10.17 33.51
C PHE A 21 33.78 -10.06 35.04
N ALA A 22 32.60 -9.91 35.64
CA ALA A 22 32.32 -10.32 37.02
C ALA A 22 31.42 -11.58 37.03
N GLY A 23 31.79 -12.58 36.23
CA GLY A 23 31.22 -13.92 36.30
C GLY A 23 31.80 -14.70 37.48
N CYS A 24 31.23 -14.49 38.67
CA CYS A 24 31.12 -15.41 39.81
C CYS A 24 30.46 -14.68 40.98
N THR A 25 29.23 -14.23 40.77
CA THR A 25 28.30 -13.88 41.85
C THR A 25 27.00 -14.60 41.53
N ASN A 26 26.48 -15.33 42.51
CA ASN A 26 25.23 -16.10 42.44
C ASN A 26 24.24 -15.47 41.46
N GLN A 27 24.06 -16.10 40.31
CA GLN A 27 22.97 -15.80 39.40
C GLN A 27 21.71 -16.25 40.14
N SER A 28 21.19 -15.38 41.00
CA SER A 28 19.79 -15.44 41.37
C SER A 28 19.04 -15.45 40.06
N SER A 29 18.40 -16.58 39.73
CA SER A 29 17.41 -16.66 38.66
C SER A 29 16.54 -15.42 38.80
N LEU A 30 16.63 -14.50 37.84
CA LEU A 30 15.80 -13.30 37.86
C LEU A 30 14.37 -13.79 37.68
N GLN A 31 13.61 -13.79 38.78
CA GLN A 31 12.21 -14.16 38.76
C GLN A 31 11.38 -12.92 38.47
N TYR A 32 10.42 -13.06 37.57
CA TYR A 32 9.48 -12.01 37.18
C TYR A 32 8.07 -12.55 37.40
N ASP A 33 7.23 -11.81 38.13
CA ASP A 33 5.85 -12.21 38.37
C ASP A 33 4.97 -12.06 37.11
N ILE A 34 5.27 -11.07 36.26
CA ILE A 34 4.53 -10.79 35.02
C ILE A 34 5.52 -10.73 33.86
N VAL A 35 5.21 -11.45 32.78
CA VAL A 35 5.95 -11.37 31.53
C VAL A 35 5.02 -10.91 30.42
N LEU A 36 5.40 -9.89 29.65
CA LEU A 36 4.77 -9.62 28.35
C LEU A 36 5.59 -10.31 27.26
N LEU A 37 4.96 -11.10 26.40
CA LEU A 37 5.62 -11.73 25.25
C LEU A 37 5.13 -11.02 23.98
N THR A 38 6.02 -10.38 23.21
CA THR A 38 5.65 -9.73 21.94
C THR A 38 5.71 -10.73 20.78
N ASP A 39 5.15 -10.32 19.66
CA ASP A 39 5.23 -10.97 18.35
C ASP A 39 6.60 -10.80 17.65
N GLY A 40 7.59 -10.26 18.36
CA GLY A 40 8.90 -9.88 17.83
C GLY A 40 9.08 -8.38 17.63
N ALA A 41 7.99 -7.60 17.66
CA ALA A 41 8.07 -6.14 17.66
C ALA A 41 8.53 -5.56 19.01
N SER A 42 9.00 -4.31 18.96
CA SER A 42 9.50 -3.55 20.12
C SER A 42 8.37 -3.08 21.02
N VAL A 43 8.59 -3.01 22.33
CA VAL A 43 7.68 -2.33 23.27
C VAL A 43 7.80 -0.79 23.26
N ASP A 44 8.61 -0.25 22.35
CA ASP A 44 8.79 1.19 22.07
C ASP A 44 8.44 1.45 20.59
N ASP A 45 7.34 0.83 20.12
CA ASP A 45 6.86 0.89 18.73
C ASP A 45 5.93 2.08 18.47
N GLY A 46 5.58 2.87 19.50
CA GLY A 46 4.59 3.94 19.40
C GLY A 46 3.15 3.45 19.16
N ALA A 47 2.90 2.15 19.30
CA ALA A 47 1.65 1.53 18.86
C ALA A 47 1.22 0.39 19.81
N PHE A 48 0.97 -0.80 19.25
CA PHE A 48 0.23 -1.89 19.87
C PHE A 48 0.97 -2.51 21.06
N ASN A 49 2.28 -2.82 20.90
CA ASN A 49 3.05 -3.47 21.94
C ASN A 49 3.44 -2.50 23.06
N GLN A 50 3.74 -1.25 22.72
CA GLN A 50 3.99 -0.21 23.72
C GLN A 50 2.77 -0.01 24.63
N SER A 51 1.56 0.11 24.05
CA SER A 51 0.32 0.28 24.82
C SER A 51 0.11 -0.87 25.82
N ALA A 52 0.23 -2.12 25.37
CA ALA A 52 0.11 -3.28 26.25
C ALA A 52 1.17 -3.28 27.37
N TRP A 53 2.42 -2.94 27.04
CA TRP A 53 3.52 -2.86 28.00
C TRP A 53 3.31 -1.80 29.09
N GLU A 54 2.86 -0.60 28.72
CA GLU A 54 2.54 0.46 29.68
C GLU A 54 1.44 0.04 30.67
N GLY A 55 0.46 -0.74 30.20
CA GLY A 55 -0.57 -1.35 31.05
C GLY A 55 -0.02 -2.35 32.06
N VAL A 56 0.90 -3.22 31.61
CA VAL A 56 1.61 -4.19 32.47
C VAL A 56 2.44 -3.46 33.51
N GLU A 57 3.25 -2.49 33.11
CA GLU A 57 4.09 -1.69 34.01
C GLU A 57 3.25 -1.01 35.08
N ARG A 58 2.20 -0.29 34.67
CA ARG A 58 1.29 0.40 35.60
C ARG A 58 0.71 -0.54 36.65
N TYR A 59 0.23 -1.72 36.27
CA TYR A 59 -0.30 -2.69 37.23
C TYR A 59 0.80 -3.27 38.13
N ALA A 60 1.94 -3.66 37.54
CA ALA A 60 3.02 -4.29 38.27
C ALA A 60 3.57 -3.38 39.37
N GLU A 61 3.76 -2.09 39.06
CA GLU A 61 4.19 -1.09 40.03
C GLU A 61 3.17 -0.91 41.17
N GLU A 62 1.87 -0.80 40.85
CA GLU A 62 0.80 -0.69 41.85
C GLU A 62 0.71 -1.92 42.77
N ALA A 63 0.88 -3.11 42.21
CA ALA A 63 0.80 -4.38 42.93
C ALA A 63 2.11 -4.76 43.64
N GLY A 64 3.21 -4.03 43.38
CA GLY A 64 4.55 -4.38 43.87
C GLY A 64 5.10 -5.68 43.29
N MET A 65 4.72 -6.00 42.05
CA MET A 65 5.10 -7.20 41.31
C MET A 65 6.30 -6.91 40.40
N THR A 66 7.16 -7.91 40.22
CA THR A 66 8.27 -7.84 39.26
C THR A 66 7.76 -8.13 37.85
N TYR A 67 8.25 -7.40 36.86
CA TYR A 67 7.76 -7.51 35.48
C TYR A 67 8.89 -7.40 34.46
N ARG A 68 8.68 -7.99 33.27
CA ARG A 68 9.60 -7.95 32.12
C ARG A 68 8.85 -8.19 30.82
N TYR A 69 9.40 -7.75 29.68
CA TYR A 69 8.98 -8.22 28.37
C TYR A 69 10.02 -9.16 27.75
N TYR A 70 9.56 -10.05 26.88
CA TYR A 70 10.36 -10.88 25.98
C TYR A 70 9.99 -10.52 24.55
N GLN A 71 11.01 -10.34 23.72
CA GLN A 71 10.91 -10.00 22.30
C GLN A 71 11.67 -11.06 21.50
N PRO A 72 10.97 -11.99 20.85
CA PRO A 72 11.60 -12.97 19.96
C PRO A 72 12.27 -12.32 18.74
N ASP A 73 13.28 -12.98 18.18
CA ASP A 73 13.84 -12.57 16.89
C ASP A 73 12.90 -12.99 15.76
N VAL A 74 12.68 -12.08 14.81
CA VAL A 74 11.82 -12.30 13.62
C VAL A 74 12.62 -12.98 12.51
N ALA A 75 12.02 -13.96 11.84
CA ALA A 75 12.62 -14.68 10.70
C ALA A 75 12.69 -13.81 9.43
N GLU A 76 13.34 -14.31 8.37
CA GLU A 76 13.48 -13.58 7.09
C GLU A 76 12.15 -13.29 6.41
N ASP A 77 11.11 -14.08 6.69
CA ASP A 77 9.75 -13.89 6.17
C ASP A 77 8.89 -12.89 6.97
N GLY A 78 9.46 -12.29 8.02
CA GLY A 78 8.77 -11.31 8.86
C GLY A 78 7.91 -11.91 9.98
N THR A 79 7.97 -13.22 10.21
CA THR A 79 7.18 -13.90 11.24
C THR A 79 8.05 -14.54 12.33
N VAL A 80 7.42 -14.98 13.44
CA VAL A 80 8.07 -15.75 14.51
C VAL A 80 7.40 -17.10 14.61
N ASP A 81 8.19 -18.17 14.54
CA ASP A 81 7.69 -19.54 14.64
C ASP A 81 7.05 -19.83 16.01
N ASN A 82 5.96 -20.61 16.02
CA ASN A 82 5.29 -21.05 17.26
C ASN A 82 6.23 -21.79 18.23
N GLU A 83 7.22 -22.52 17.71
CA GLU A 83 8.23 -23.19 18.54
C GLU A 83 9.10 -22.18 19.32
N VAL A 84 9.39 -21.03 18.72
CA VAL A 84 10.13 -19.95 19.37
C VAL A 84 9.28 -19.35 20.48
N TYR A 85 8.01 -19.03 20.23
CA TYR A 85 7.08 -18.57 21.27
C TYR A 85 6.97 -19.56 22.42
N ALA A 86 6.82 -20.85 22.13
CA ALA A 86 6.75 -21.91 23.15
C ALA A 86 7.99 -21.91 24.06
N SER A 87 9.18 -21.69 23.49
CA SER A 87 10.43 -21.61 24.28
C SER A 87 10.47 -20.39 25.22
N PHE A 88 9.91 -19.25 24.80
CA PHE A 88 9.81 -18.07 25.65
C PHE A 88 8.72 -18.20 26.73
N ILE A 89 7.61 -18.87 26.42
CA ILE A 89 6.58 -19.23 27.41
C ILE A 89 7.21 -20.15 28.47
N GLU A 90 7.92 -21.20 28.06
CA GLU A 90 8.61 -22.10 28.99
C GLU A 90 9.62 -21.31 29.85
N LEU A 91 10.40 -20.42 29.25
CA LEU A 91 11.35 -19.57 29.97
C LEU A 91 10.66 -18.66 31.01
N ALA A 92 9.51 -18.07 30.67
CA ALA A 92 8.72 -17.25 31.59
C ALA A 92 8.24 -18.09 32.79
N VAL A 93 7.70 -19.27 32.52
CA VAL A 93 7.23 -20.21 33.57
C VAL A 93 8.38 -20.66 34.45
N GLN A 94 9.53 -21.06 33.87
CA GLN A 94 10.72 -21.48 34.62
C GLN A 94 11.27 -20.34 35.50
N ASN A 95 11.13 -19.09 35.04
CA ASN A 95 11.47 -17.89 35.81
C ASN A 95 10.36 -17.44 36.77
N GLY A 96 9.31 -18.23 36.98
CA GLY A 96 8.31 -18.01 38.02
C GLY A 96 7.20 -17.02 37.66
N ALA A 97 6.94 -16.80 36.36
CA ALA A 97 5.83 -15.97 35.90
C ALA A 97 4.49 -16.51 36.41
N LYS A 98 3.72 -15.62 37.05
CA LYS A 98 2.32 -15.84 37.43
C LYS A 98 1.38 -15.45 36.30
N PHE A 99 1.76 -14.44 35.52
CA PHE A 99 1.04 -13.97 34.35
C PHE A 99 1.97 -13.88 33.15
N ILE A 100 1.46 -14.33 32.00
CA ILE A 100 2.04 -14.09 30.69
C ILE A 100 1.00 -13.31 29.87
N VAL A 101 1.32 -12.08 29.49
CA VAL A 101 0.47 -11.20 28.67
C VAL A 101 0.93 -11.31 27.22
N CYS A 102 0.00 -11.61 26.33
CA CYS A 102 0.24 -11.91 24.93
C CYS A 102 -0.67 -11.01 24.07
N PRO A 103 -0.15 -9.91 23.51
CA PRO A 103 -0.90 -9.06 22.58
C PRO A 103 -0.89 -9.63 21.16
N GLY A 104 -2.06 -9.69 20.54
CA GLY A 104 -2.25 -9.98 19.11
C GLY A 104 -2.42 -11.45 18.76
N GLU A 105 -2.92 -11.67 17.54
CA GLU A 105 -3.26 -12.99 16.99
C GLU A 105 -2.03 -13.90 16.80
N ALA A 106 -0.85 -13.32 16.55
CA ALA A 106 0.39 -14.07 16.36
C ALA A 106 0.72 -15.03 17.52
N LEU A 107 0.21 -14.77 18.73
CA LEU A 107 0.44 -15.57 19.92
C LEU A 107 -0.70 -16.54 20.25
N ALA A 108 -1.81 -16.51 19.52
CA ALA A 108 -3.01 -17.29 19.80
C ALA A 108 -2.75 -18.80 19.80
N VAL A 109 -2.06 -19.30 18.77
CA VAL A 109 -1.71 -20.72 18.62
C VAL A 109 -0.71 -21.14 19.69
N ALA A 110 0.35 -20.37 19.92
CA ALA A 110 1.33 -20.67 20.96
C ALA A 110 0.70 -20.78 22.35
N VAL A 111 -0.25 -19.89 22.70
CA VAL A 111 -0.99 -19.97 23.96
C VAL A 111 -1.90 -21.20 24.00
N TYR A 112 -2.61 -21.50 22.90
CA TYR A 112 -3.45 -22.69 22.79
C TYR A 112 -2.69 -23.99 23.09
N GLU A 113 -1.49 -24.14 22.55
CA GLU A 113 -0.69 -25.36 22.71
C GLU A 113 0.00 -25.46 24.09
N ASN A 114 0.37 -24.32 24.69
CA ASN A 114 1.23 -24.30 25.88
C ASN A 114 0.48 -24.03 27.19
N ALA A 115 -0.57 -23.19 27.19
CA ALA A 115 -1.28 -22.85 28.41
C ALA A 115 -1.82 -24.08 29.19
N PRO A 116 -2.34 -25.15 28.56
CA PRO A 116 -2.78 -26.35 29.27
C PRO A 116 -1.67 -27.09 30.04
N GLN A 117 -0.41 -26.87 29.67
CA GLN A 117 0.75 -27.50 30.29
C GLN A 117 1.19 -26.79 31.58
N TYR A 118 0.77 -25.53 31.75
CA TYR A 118 1.23 -24.64 32.82
C TYR A 118 0.05 -24.09 33.64
N THR A 119 -0.66 -24.98 34.34
CA THR A 119 -1.92 -24.63 35.05
C THR A 119 -1.76 -23.66 36.23
N ASP A 120 -0.54 -23.47 36.73
CA ASP A 120 -0.23 -22.51 37.80
C ASP A 120 0.12 -21.10 37.26
N THR A 121 0.27 -20.98 35.94
CA THR A 121 0.53 -19.72 35.23
C THR A 121 -0.71 -19.30 34.45
N ASN A 122 -1.07 -18.04 34.60
CA ASN A 122 -2.21 -17.43 33.92
C ASN A 122 -1.75 -16.74 32.63
N PHE A 123 -2.56 -16.82 31.59
CA PHE A 123 -2.31 -16.21 30.29
C PHE A 123 -3.40 -15.18 30.00
N ILE A 124 -3.00 -14.00 29.53
CA ILE A 124 -3.91 -12.95 29.08
C ILE A 124 -3.64 -12.72 27.60
N LEU A 125 -4.60 -13.07 26.74
CA LEU A 125 -4.56 -12.76 25.32
C LEU A 125 -5.32 -11.46 25.08
N LEU A 126 -4.65 -10.48 24.47
CA LEU A 126 -5.24 -9.20 24.07
C LEU A 126 -5.43 -9.18 22.55
N ASP A 127 -6.61 -8.80 22.10
CA ASP A 127 -7.05 -8.80 20.71
C ASP A 127 -6.94 -10.16 19.98
N ALA A 128 -7.05 -11.25 20.74
CA ALA A 128 -6.94 -12.60 20.22
C ALA A 128 -7.64 -13.59 21.16
N TYR A 129 -7.91 -14.78 20.64
CA TYR A 129 -8.40 -15.90 21.42
C TYR A 129 -7.63 -17.17 21.07
N PRO A 130 -7.42 -18.09 22.01
CA PRO A 130 -6.63 -19.28 21.72
C PRO A 130 -7.40 -20.21 20.77
N HIS A 131 -6.71 -20.63 19.71
CA HIS A 131 -7.24 -21.52 18.69
C HIS A 131 -6.13 -22.43 18.13
N ALA A 132 -6.51 -23.50 17.43
CA ALA A 132 -5.56 -24.37 16.73
C ALA A 132 -5.11 -23.72 15.41
N GLU A 133 -3.94 -24.08 14.89
CA GLU A 133 -3.34 -23.49 13.67
C GLU A 133 -4.31 -23.43 12.47
N ASP A 134 -5.08 -24.50 12.24
CA ASP A 134 -6.03 -24.61 11.11
C ASP A 134 -7.47 -24.18 11.46
N SER A 135 -7.68 -23.38 12.51
CA SER A 135 -9.02 -23.09 13.04
C SER A 135 -9.09 -21.73 13.71
N THR A 136 -10.16 -20.96 13.48
CA THR A 136 -10.49 -19.74 14.24
C THR A 136 -11.54 -19.98 15.32
N GLU A 137 -11.83 -21.24 15.65
CA GLU A 137 -12.73 -21.54 16.77
C GLU A 137 -12.05 -21.31 18.12
N TYR A 138 -12.66 -20.45 18.94
CA TYR A 138 -12.28 -20.22 20.32
C TYR A 138 -12.28 -21.51 21.16
N GLN A 139 -11.21 -21.72 21.92
CA GLN A 139 -11.06 -22.82 22.88
C GLN A 139 -10.87 -22.31 24.30
N SER A 140 -11.94 -22.36 25.10
CA SER A 140 -11.90 -21.90 26.49
C SER A 140 -10.95 -22.76 27.35
N MET A 141 -10.03 -22.10 28.05
CA MET A 141 -9.08 -22.70 28.98
C MET A 141 -9.10 -21.96 30.31
N SER A 142 -9.15 -22.68 31.43
CA SER A 142 -9.38 -22.09 32.76
C SER A 142 -8.27 -21.15 33.24
N ASN A 143 -7.08 -21.21 32.64
CA ASN A 143 -5.94 -20.33 32.93
C ASN A 143 -5.66 -19.33 31.79
N VAL A 144 -6.59 -19.15 30.85
CA VAL A 144 -6.48 -18.16 29.77
C VAL A 144 -7.65 -17.19 29.86
N MET A 145 -7.38 -15.88 29.87
CA MET A 145 -8.38 -14.83 29.72
C MET A 145 -8.16 -14.17 28.36
N SER A 146 -9.21 -14.06 27.55
CA SER A 146 -9.14 -13.46 26.21
C SER A 146 -9.97 -12.19 26.15
N ILE A 147 -9.38 -11.12 25.61
CA ILE A 147 -10.04 -9.84 25.43
C ILE A 147 -9.96 -9.47 23.96
N SER A 148 -11.08 -9.30 23.30
CA SER A 148 -11.20 -8.67 21.99
C SER A 148 -11.81 -7.27 22.13
N PHE A 149 -11.82 -6.49 21.05
CA PHE A 149 -12.33 -5.13 21.05
C PHE A 149 -13.59 -5.01 20.19
N SER A 150 -14.53 -4.14 20.60
CA SER A 150 -15.80 -3.96 19.89
C SER A 150 -15.62 -3.14 18.60
N ALA A 151 -15.48 -3.84 17.46
CA ALA A 151 -15.49 -3.22 16.13
C ALA A 151 -16.76 -2.38 15.88
N LEU A 152 -17.91 -2.83 16.40
CA LEU A 152 -19.18 -2.11 16.33
C LEU A 152 -19.12 -0.74 17.00
N GLU A 153 -18.60 -0.66 18.22
CA GLU A 153 -18.52 0.61 18.95
C GLU A 153 -17.45 1.53 18.37
N SER A 154 -16.33 0.97 17.90
CA SER A 154 -15.32 1.73 17.15
C SER A 154 -15.94 2.38 15.90
N GLY A 155 -16.61 1.58 15.07
CA GLY A 155 -17.33 2.09 13.90
C GLY A 155 -18.36 3.15 14.29
N PHE A 156 -19.14 2.91 15.34
CA PHE A 156 -20.15 3.86 15.80
C PHE A 156 -19.57 5.22 16.17
N LEU A 157 -18.48 5.22 16.95
CA LEU A 157 -17.77 6.45 17.30
C LEU A 157 -17.26 7.17 16.05
N ALA A 158 -16.65 6.45 15.10
CA ALA A 158 -16.19 7.01 13.84
C ALA A 158 -17.33 7.67 13.06
N GLY A 159 -18.43 6.95 12.81
CA GLY A 159 -19.53 7.45 11.99
C GLY A 159 -20.27 8.61 12.64
N TYR A 160 -20.48 8.56 13.95
CA TYR A 160 -21.07 9.66 14.70
C TYR A 160 -20.20 10.91 14.58
N MET A 161 -18.88 10.78 14.81
CA MET A 161 -17.97 11.91 14.76
C MET A 161 -17.77 12.46 13.34
N SER A 162 -17.78 11.64 12.29
CA SER A 162 -17.74 12.12 10.90
C SER A 162 -18.85 13.14 10.62
N VAL A 163 -20.10 12.80 10.99
CA VAL A 163 -21.25 13.67 10.75
C VAL A 163 -21.24 14.89 11.67
N MET A 164 -20.88 14.73 12.95
CA MET A 164 -20.78 15.84 13.89
C MET A 164 -19.67 16.85 13.51
N SER A 165 -18.65 16.41 12.80
CA SER A 165 -17.61 17.26 12.19
C SER A 165 -18.08 18.00 10.93
N GLY A 166 -19.32 17.79 10.48
CA GLY A 166 -19.96 18.52 9.39
C GLY A 166 -19.93 17.80 8.03
N ASN A 167 -19.47 16.56 7.97
CA ASN A 167 -19.48 15.78 6.73
C ASN A 167 -20.88 15.28 6.39
N THR A 168 -21.29 15.41 5.12
CA THR A 168 -22.59 14.95 4.61
C THR A 168 -22.48 13.90 3.53
N LYS A 169 -21.27 13.61 3.05
CA LYS A 169 -20.96 12.50 2.15
C LYS A 169 -19.81 11.69 2.75
N LEU A 170 -20.11 10.47 3.17
CA LEU A 170 -19.18 9.58 3.86
C LEU A 170 -18.81 8.39 2.98
N GLY A 171 -17.67 7.78 3.24
CA GLY A 171 -17.22 6.53 2.63
C GLY A 171 -16.83 5.51 3.69
N TYR A 172 -17.06 4.23 3.41
CA TYR A 172 -16.48 3.12 4.16
C TYR A 172 -15.86 2.13 3.20
N ILE A 173 -14.62 1.71 3.51
CA ILE A 173 -13.88 0.71 2.73
C ILE A 173 -13.38 -0.38 3.69
N GLY A 174 -14.06 -1.53 3.69
CA GLY A 174 -13.66 -2.71 4.45
C GLY A 174 -12.72 -3.63 3.64
N SER A 175 -11.95 -4.47 4.33
CA SER A 175 -11.03 -5.39 3.67
C SER A 175 -11.76 -6.57 3.03
N LEU A 176 -12.39 -7.42 3.83
CA LEU A 176 -13.14 -8.57 3.33
C LEU A 176 -14.60 -8.48 3.75
N SER A 177 -15.50 -9.15 3.03
CA SER A 177 -16.90 -9.31 3.41
C SER A 177 -17.10 -10.31 4.56
N ASP A 178 -16.26 -10.20 5.60
CA ASP A 178 -16.27 -11.03 6.80
C ASP A 178 -16.97 -10.37 7.99
N THR A 179 -17.11 -11.09 9.11
CA THR A 179 -17.79 -10.57 10.31
C THR A 179 -17.09 -9.35 10.92
N SER A 180 -15.75 -9.30 10.92
CA SER A 180 -14.99 -8.24 11.60
C SER A 180 -15.12 -6.91 10.87
N SER A 181 -14.86 -6.92 9.56
CA SER A 181 -15.05 -5.73 8.70
C SER A 181 -16.52 -5.32 8.65
N THR A 182 -17.44 -6.29 8.65
CA THR A 182 -18.88 -5.98 8.72
C THR A 182 -19.26 -5.26 10.01
N ASP A 183 -18.69 -5.61 11.15
CA ASP A 183 -19.00 -4.96 12.42
C ASP A 183 -18.48 -3.52 12.46
N TYR A 184 -17.27 -3.26 11.96
CA TYR A 184 -16.78 -1.89 11.78
C TYR A 184 -17.71 -1.06 10.89
N GLY A 185 -18.11 -1.60 9.74
CA GLY A 185 -19.02 -0.94 8.82
C GLY A 185 -20.42 -0.73 9.40
N ALA A 186 -20.98 -1.73 10.09
CA ALA A 186 -22.30 -1.65 10.72
C ALA A 186 -22.33 -0.61 11.84
N GLY A 187 -21.26 -0.54 12.65
CA GLY A 187 -21.06 0.52 13.62
C GLY A 187 -21.07 1.89 12.95
N PHE A 188 -20.25 2.06 11.90
CA PHE A 188 -20.11 3.32 11.15
C PHE A 188 -21.44 3.83 10.61
N VAL A 189 -22.24 2.96 10.00
CA VAL A 189 -23.58 3.30 9.50
C VAL A 189 -24.53 3.71 10.63
N GLN A 190 -24.53 3.00 11.75
CA GLN A 190 -25.39 3.31 12.89
C GLN A 190 -25.01 4.64 13.56
N GLY A 191 -23.71 4.89 13.75
CA GLY A 191 -23.19 6.14 14.30
C GLY A 191 -23.53 7.34 13.42
N ALA A 192 -23.28 7.22 12.11
CA ALA A 192 -23.61 8.26 11.13
C ALA A 192 -25.12 8.53 11.09
N SER A 193 -25.96 7.49 11.10
CA SER A 193 -27.41 7.67 11.10
C SER A 193 -27.89 8.36 12.38
N TYR A 194 -27.33 7.99 13.53
CA TYR A 194 -27.71 8.57 14.82
C TYR A 194 -27.39 10.07 14.85
N ALA A 195 -26.19 10.47 14.42
CA ALA A 195 -25.79 11.86 14.30
C ALA A 195 -26.62 12.64 13.27
N ALA A 196 -26.84 12.06 12.07
CA ALA A 196 -27.63 12.69 11.00
C ALA A 196 -29.06 13.01 11.45
N ASN A 197 -29.70 12.07 12.15
CA ASN A 197 -31.02 12.26 12.73
C ASN A 197 -31.04 13.30 13.86
N ALA A 198 -30.01 13.31 14.72
CA ALA A 198 -29.88 14.31 15.78
C ALA A 198 -29.74 15.74 15.23
N LEU A 199 -29.03 15.91 14.12
CA LEU A 199 -28.85 17.19 13.43
C LEU A 199 -29.98 17.52 12.45
N GLY A 200 -30.82 16.55 12.08
CA GLY A 200 -31.80 16.69 11.00
C GLY A 200 -31.16 17.00 9.64
N THR A 201 -29.93 16.51 9.41
CA THR A 201 -29.13 16.82 8.22
C THR A 201 -29.03 15.58 7.33
N PRO A 202 -29.40 15.66 6.04
CA PRO A 202 -29.22 14.56 5.11
C PRO A 202 -27.74 14.20 4.94
N VAL A 203 -27.42 12.92 5.10
CA VAL A 203 -26.09 12.33 4.90
C VAL A 203 -26.21 11.19 3.89
N THR A 204 -25.24 11.07 2.99
CA THR A 204 -25.05 9.88 2.14
C THR A 204 -23.80 9.13 2.56
N LEU A 205 -23.81 7.81 2.42
CA LEU A 205 -22.67 6.95 2.76
C LEU A 205 -22.44 5.94 1.63
N ASP A 206 -21.27 6.03 0.99
CA ASP A 206 -20.80 5.08 -0.01
C ASP A 206 -20.06 3.94 0.70
N TYR A 207 -20.41 2.70 0.41
CA TYR A 207 -19.96 1.55 1.19
C TYR A 207 -19.48 0.41 0.29
N ALA A 208 -18.25 -0.05 0.50
CA ALA A 208 -17.62 -1.10 -0.30
C ALA A 208 -16.71 -2.02 0.53
N TYR A 209 -16.53 -3.24 0.01
CA TYR A 209 -15.49 -4.18 0.42
C TYR A 209 -14.57 -4.47 -0.74
N GLU A 210 -13.35 -4.92 -0.45
CA GLU A 210 -12.40 -5.34 -1.47
C GLU A 210 -12.89 -6.55 -2.26
N ASP A 211 -13.40 -7.58 -1.60
CA ASP A 211 -13.82 -8.83 -2.24
C ASP A 211 -15.20 -8.76 -2.91
N ALA A 212 -15.83 -7.58 -2.94
CA ALA A 212 -17.14 -7.40 -3.53
C ALA A 212 -17.10 -7.57 -5.06
N SER A 213 -17.77 -8.60 -5.57
CA SER A 213 -17.79 -8.97 -6.99
C SER A 213 -18.46 -7.94 -7.92
N ASP A 214 -19.31 -7.07 -7.37
CA ASP A 214 -20.10 -6.09 -8.11
C ASP A 214 -19.63 -4.64 -7.88
N VAL A 215 -18.53 -4.45 -7.14
CA VAL A 215 -17.91 -3.13 -7.07
C VAL A 215 -17.30 -2.87 -8.44
N ASP A 216 -17.83 -1.84 -9.09
CA ASP A 216 -17.24 -1.28 -10.29
C ASP A 216 -15.95 -0.56 -9.87
N PHE A 217 -14.86 -1.32 -9.80
CA PHE A 217 -13.52 -0.79 -9.55
C PHE A 217 -12.96 -0.05 -10.75
N ASP A 218 -13.73 0.14 -11.84
CA ASP A 218 -13.26 0.73 -13.08
C ASP A 218 -12.52 2.05 -12.80
N TYR A 219 -11.20 1.89 -12.75
CA TYR A 219 -10.18 2.90 -12.66
C TYR A 219 -9.49 3.01 -14.03
N SER A 220 -10.24 2.73 -15.10
CA SER A 220 -9.72 2.94 -16.43
C SER A 220 -9.31 4.40 -16.55
N MET A 221 -8.09 4.58 -17.02
CA MET A 221 -7.45 5.88 -17.07
C MET A 221 -7.00 6.16 -18.48
N THR A 222 -6.92 7.45 -18.77
CA THR A 222 -6.31 7.92 -20.01
C THR A 222 -4.92 8.43 -19.72
N VAL A 223 -3.97 8.02 -20.54
CA VAL A 223 -2.63 8.58 -20.62
C VAL A 223 -2.51 9.27 -21.96
N GLU A 224 -2.16 10.54 -21.98
CA GLU A 224 -2.09 11.35 -23.19
C GLU A 224 -0.70 11.93 -23.39
N ALA A 225 -0.12 11.69 -24.57
CA ALA A 225 1.08 12.40 -24.98
C ALA A 225 0.71 13.85 -25.30
N VAL A 226 1.20 14.79 -24.48
CA VAL A 226 0.97 16.22 -24.68
C VAL A 226 2.08 16.78 -25.56
N TYR A 227 1.68 17.43 -26.65
CA TYR A 227 2.59 18.12 -27.56
C TYR A 227 2.42 19.63 -27.41
N GLU A 228 3.53 20.35 -27.36
CA GLU A 228 3.53 21.81 -27.29
C GLU A 228 4.08 22.44 -28.58
N GLU A 229 3.54 23.60 -28.93
CA GLU A 229 4.01 24.37 -30.09
C GLU A 229 5.42 24.88 -29.78
N ILE A 230 6.32 24.72 -30.75
CA ILE A 230 7.69 25.23 -30.62
C ILE A 230 7.63 26.76 -30.62
N ASP A 231 8.19 27.40 -29.59
CA ASP A 231 8.29 28.86 -29.54
C ASP A 231 9.16 29.35 -30.70
N ALA A 232 8.64 30.30 -31.49
CA ALA A 232 9.35 30.88 -32.61
C ALA A 232 10.63 31.65 -32.20
N ASP A 233 10.73 32.05 -30.93
CA ASP A 233 11.89 32.73 -30.36
C ASP A 233 12.94 31.74 -29.79
N GLU A 234 12.61 30.46 -29.65
CA GLU A 234 13.55 29.41 -29.17
C GLU A 234 14.04 28.52 -30.31
N GLU A 235 15.35 28.29 -30.36
CA GLU A 235 15.97 27.50 -31.41
C GLU A 235 15.80 26.00 -31.11
N THR A 236 15.23 25.27 -32.07
CA THR A 236 15.09 23.80 -32.01
C THR A 236 15.86 23.14 -33.14
N TYR A 237 16.19 21.88 -32.94
CA TYR A 237 16.98 21.06 -33.83
C TYR A 237 16.21 19.81 -34.21
N THR A 238 16.05 19.61 -35.52
CA THR A 238 15.36 18.45 -36.06
C THR A 238 16.31 17.26 -36.11
N VAL A 239 15.97 16.19 -35.42
CA VAL A 239 16.62 14.88 -35.56
C VAL A 239 15.74 14.02 -36.46
N LYS A 240 16.31 13.54 -37.56
CA LYS A 240 15.65 12.63 -38.48
C LYS A 240 16.29 11.26 -38.42
N VAL A 241 15.58 10.28 -37.91
CA VAL A 241 16.03 8.88 -37.89
C VAL A 241 15.57 8.17 -39.16
N VAL A 242 16.47 7.42 -39.79
CA VAL A 242 16.20 6.63 -40.99
C VAL A 242 16.44 5.15 -40.69
N ASN A 243 15.45 4.31 -41.03
CA ASN A 243 15.40 2.89 -40.66
C ASN A 243 15.49 2.66 -39.14
N GLY A 244 14.79 3.49 -38.37
CA GLY A 244 14.73 3.43 -36.92
C GLY A 244 13.74 4.45 -36.36
N SER A 245 13.63 4.49 -35.04
CA SER A 245 12.80 5.43 -34.27
C SER A 245 13.63 6.49 -33.52
N GLY A 246 12.98 7.57 -33.07
CA GLY A 246 13.62 8.72 -32.39
C GLY A 246 13.69 10.00 -33.22
N SER A 247 12.88 10.11 -34.28
CA SER A 247 12.75 11.37 -35.04
C SER A 247 11.93 12.40 -34.27
N GLY A 248 12.28 13.68 -34.40
CA GLY A 248 11.54 14.76 -33.76
C GLY A 248 12.26 16.12 -33.80
N ASN A 249 11.68 17.10 -33.12
CA ASN A 249 12.30 18.40 -32.86
C ASN A 249 12.67 18.51 -31.38
N TYR A 250 13.90 18.91 -31.10
CA TYR A 250 14.50 18.87 -29.77
C TYR A 250 15.25 20.17 -29.47
N TYR A 251 15.50 20.46 -28.20
CA TYR A 251 16.36 21.56 -27.78
C TYR A 251 17.83 21.15 -27.70
N ASP A 252 18.71 22.17 -27.62
CA ASP A 252 20.10 21.94 -27.25
C ASP A 252 20.19 21.26 -25.87
N GLY A 253 20.98 20.19 -25.80
CA GLY A 253 21.21 19.41 -24.59
C GLY A 253 20.24 18.25 -24.36
N ASP A 254 19.19 18.11 -25.16
CA ASP A 254 18.25 16.98 -25.03
C ASP A 254 18.93 15.63 -25.33
N ASN A 255 18.52 14.60 -24.58
CA ASN A 255 18.92 13.22 -24.81
C ASN A 255 17.79 12.50 -25.57
N VAL A 256 18.10 11.98 -26.76
CA VAL A 256 17.16 11.28 -27.63
C VAL A 256 17.59 9.83 -27.77
N GLU A 257 16.76 8.89 -27.32
CA GLU A 257 16.99 7.48 -27.59
C GLU A 257 16.57 7.13 -29.03
N ILE A 258 17.46 6.45 -29.73
CA ILE A 258 17.31 6.08 -31.14
C ILE A 258 17.47 4.56 -31.21
N THR A 259 16.48 3.89 -31.80
CA THR A 259 16.44 2.43 -31.97
C THR A 259 16.40 2.07 -33.44
N ALA A 260 17.23 1.12 -33.87
CA ALA A 260 17.27 0.65 -35.26
C ALA A 260 16.08 -0.28 -35.53
N ASP A 261 15.53 -0.19 -36.74
CA ASP A 261 14.55 -1.16 -37.22
C ASP A 261 15.17 -2.57 -37.30
N PRO A 262 14.37 -3.65 -37.26
CA PRO A 262 14.86 -5.00 -37.51
C PRO A 262 15.56 -5.10 -38.86
N ALA A 263 16.74 -5.74 -38.86
CA ALA A 263 17.51 -5.94 -40.09
C ALA A 263 16.71 -6.78 -41.11
N PRO A 264 16.77 -6.45 -42.42
CA PRO A 264 16.16 -7.27 -43.47
C PRO A 264 16.74 -8.70 -43.53
N GLU A 265 16.01 -9.62 -44.16
CA GLU A 265 16.48 -11.00 -44.37
C GLU A 265 17.89 -11.06 -44.96
N GLY A 266 18.77 -11.86 -44.34
CA GLY A 266 20.15 -12.03 -44.76
C GLY A 266 21.11 -10.90 -44.33
N LYS A 267 20.63 -9.93 -43.55
CA LYS A 267 21.42 -8.81 -43.05
C LYS A 267 21.47 -8.77 -41.53
N VAL A 268 22.44 -8.02 -41.02
CA VAL A 268 22.56 -7.62 -39.61
C VAL A 268 22.78 -6.11 -39.55
N PHE A 269 22.43 -5.51 -38.41
CA PHE A 269 22.79 -4.12 -38.11
C PHE A 269 24.31 -3.93 -38.27
N ASP A 270 24.70 -2.84 -38.93
CA ASP A 270 26.11 -2.51 -39.19
C ASP A 270 26.54 -1.35 -38.28
N GLU A 271 26.05 -0.15 -38.57
CA GLU A 271 26.32 1.04 -37.78
C GLU A 271 25.26 2.14 -37.96
N TRP A 272 25.25 3.08 -37.02
CA TRP A 272 24.59 4.38 -37.16
C TRP A 272 25.48 5.36 -37.92
N VAL A 273 24.93 5.94 -39.00
CA VAL A 273 25.58 7.00 -39.77
C VAL A 273 24.90 8.34 -39.48
N CYS A 274 25.64 9.25 -38.85
CA CYS A 274 25.17 10.59 -38.53
C CYS A 274 25.61 11.62 -39.58
N THR A 275 24.68 12.45 -40.03
CA THR A 275 24.93 13.58 -40.94
C THR A 275 24.36 14.86 -40.36
N SER A 276 25.16 15.92 -40.26
CA SER A 276 24.67 17.25 -39.87
C SER A 276 23.86 17.87 -41.01
N ASN A 277 22.66 18.35 -40.68
CA ASN A 277 21.82 19.12 -41.59
C ASN A 277 21.99 20.65 -41.38
N THR A 278 22.71 21.07 -40.34
CA THR A 278 22.99 22.49 -40.04
C THR A 278 24.22 22.98 -40.80
N GLU A 279 24.09 24.12 -41.50
CA GLU A 279 25.18 24.71 -42.29
C GLU A 279 26.38 25.07 -41.40
N GLY A 280 27.57 24.61 -41.79
CA GLY A 280 28.82 24.90 -41.07
C GLY A 280 29.09 24.01 -39.85
N VAL A 281 28.17 23.12 -39.48
CA VAL A 281 28.35 22.12 -38.43
C VAL A 281 28.83 20.80 -39.04
N SER A 282 29.81 20.14 -38.40
CA SER A 282 30.41 18.89 -38.90
C SER A 282 29.66 17.67 -38.36
N ASP A 283 29.53 16.62 -39.16
CA ASP A 283 28.96 15.32 -38.72
C ASP A 283 29.58 14.77 -37.43
N ARG A 284 30.87 15.07 -37.17
CA ARG A 284 31.59 14.63 -35.97
C ARG A 284 31.15 15.32 -34.68
N SER A 285 30.38 16.40 -34.75
CA SER A 285 29.82 17.04 -33.55
C SER A 285 28.49 16.43 -33.11
N ILE A 286 27.90 15.54 -33.91
CA ILE A 286 26.73 14.77 -33.52
C ILE A 286 27.18 13.71 -32.50
N SER A 287 26.63 13.77 -31.29
CA SER A 287 27.12 13.00 -30.15
C SER A 287 26.19 11.83 -29.87
N ILE A 288 26.56 10.63 -30.32
CA ILE A 288 25.87 9.38 -29.99
C ILE A 288 26.70 8.55 -29.01
N THR A 289 26.02 7.80 -28.15
CA THR A 289 26.64 6.92 -27.14
C THR A 289 27.42 5.76 -27.75
N SER A 290 26.97 5.25 -28.89
CA SER A 290 27.60 4.16 -29.63
C SER A 290 27.22 4.26 -31.10
N SER A 291 28.09 3.79 -32.00
CA SER A 291 27.72 3.64 -33.42
C SER A 291 27.35 2.20 -33.77
N SER A 292 27.62 1.23 -32.89
CA SER A 292 27.48 -0.21 -33.16
C SER A 292 26.36 -0.91 -32.40
N ASP A 293 25.75 -0.23 -31.43
CA ASP A 293 24.61 -0.76 -30.69
C ASP A 293 23.31 -0.37 -31.40
N THR A 294 22.31 -1.26 -31.39
CA THR A 294 21.02 -1.01 -32.06
C THR A 294 20.18 0.03 -31.34
N ASN A 295 20.39 0.21 -30.04
CA ASN A 295 19.76 1.24 -29.20
C ASN A 295 20.85 2.18 -28.69
N ILE A 296 20.70 3.47 -28.97
CA ILE A 296 21.69 4.50 -28.63
C ILE A 296 20.99 5.73 -28.08
N THR A 297 21.69 6.49 -27.23
CA THR A 297 21.30 7.88 -26.95
C THR A 297 22.10 8.85 -27.82
N LEU A 298 21.41 9.80 -28.44
CA LEU A 298 21.93 11.01 -29.08
C LEU A 298 21.79 12.19 -28.12
N ILE A 299 22.85 12.97 -27.95
CA ILE A 299 22.80 14.28 -27.30
C ILE A 299 22.68 15.35 -28.40
N VAL A 300 21.59 16.10 -28.39
CA VAL A 300 21.35 17.19 -29.34
C VAL A 300 22.29 18.35 -28.99
N ASN A 301 23.10 18.80 -29.94
CA ASN A 301 24.14 19.82 -29.74
C ASN A 301 24.10 20.88 -30.85
N ASP A 302 23.33 21.94 -30.64
CA ASP A 302 23.16 23.08 -31.55
C ASP A 302 23.03 22.75 -33.06
N ALA A 303 22.49 21.57 -33.43
CA ALA A 303 22.46 21.12 -34.81
C ALA A 303 21.35 20.11 -35.12
N SER A 304 20.58 20.38 -36.18
CA SER A 304 19.70 19.41 -36.81
C SER A 304 20.54 18.34 -37.51
N CYS A 305 20.11 17.08 -37.45
CA CYS A 305 20.87 15.95 -38.02
C CYS A 305 19.98 14.85 -38.59
N THR A 306 20.59 14.01 -39.42
CA THR A 306 20.03 12.74 -39.90
C THR A 306 20.84 11.61 -39.29
N VAL A 307 20.18 10.63 -38.66
CA VAL A 307 20.80 9.45 -38.05
C VAL A 307 20.24 8.21 -38.76
N GLU A 308 21.05 7.55 -39.58
CA GLU A 308 20.60 6.43 -40.42
C GLU A 308 21.16 5.10 -39.90
N ALA A 309 20.28 4.13 -39.61
CA ALA A 309 20.68 2.76 -39.35
C ALA A 309 21.03 2.09 -40.68
N THR A 310 22.26 1.57 -40.76
CA THR A 310 22.75 0.85 -41.92
C THR A 310 22.84 -0.65 -41.64
N TYR A 311 22.68 -1.45 -42.69
CA TYR A 311 22.63 -2.91 -42.60
C TYR A 311 23.57 -3.56 -43.62
N ARG A 312 24.45 -4.42 -43.12
CA ARG A 312 25.39 -5.20 -43.93
C ARG A 312 24.93 -6.64 -44.10
N ASP A 313 25.52 -7.33 -45.07
CA ASP A 313 25.31 -8.77 -45.24
C ASP A 313 25.81 -9.51 -43.99
N ALA A 314 25.00 -10.48 -43.53
CA ALA A 314 25.34 -11.30 -42.38
C ALA A 314 26.52 -12.22 -42.69
N ASP A 315 27.42 -12.42 -41.72
CA ASP A 315 28.59 -13.30 -41.87
C ASP A 315 28.20 -14.80 -41.93
N SER A 316 26.98 -15.11 -41.52
CA SER A 316 26.37 -16.43 -41.53
C SER A 316 24.88 -16.34 -41.87
N THR A 317 24.23 -17.50 -42.05
CA THR A 317 22.78 -17.56 -42.26
C THR A 317 22.03 -16.92 -41.09
N THR A 318 21.04 -16.11 -41.42
CA THR A 318 20.06 -15.56 -40.48
C THR A 318 18.79 -16.40 -40.50
N TYR A 319 18.11 -16.49 -39.36
CA TYR A 319 16.85 -17.19 -39.19
C TYR A 319 15.78 -16.22 -38.71
N ALA A 320 14.54 -16.43 -39.14
CA ALA A 320 13.41 -15.60 -38.75
C ALA A 320 13.00 -15.91 -37.30
N LEU A 321 12.76 -14.86 -36.52
CA LEU A 321 12.01 -14.90 -35.27
C LEU A 321 10.67 -14.19 -35.53
N ASN A 322 9.58 -14.93 -35.46
CA ASN A 322 8.23 -14.40 -35.60
C ASN A 322 7.56 -14.39 -34.23
N VAL A 323 7.29 -13.19 -33.72
CA VAL A 323 6.61 -12.97 -32.44
C VAL A 323 5.18 -12.55 -32.71
N GLU A 324 4.22 -13.42 -32.42
CA GLU A 324 2.80 -13.11 -32.49
C GLU A 324 2.30 -12.52 -31.16
N ASN A 325 1.46 -11.47 -31.25
CA ASN A 325 0.98 -10.68 -30.11
C ASN A 325 2.12 -10.13 -29.23
N GLY A 326 3.24 -9.77 -29.84
CA GLY A 326 4.42 -9.26 -29.13
C GLY A 326 5.37 -8.48 -30.04
N SER A 327 6.45 -7.97 -29.46
CA SER A 327 7.56 -7.30 -30.14
C SER A 327 8.83 -8.15 -30.14
N GLY A 328 9.84 -7.77 -30.93
CA GLY A 328 11.11 -8.50 -31.06
C GLY A 328 11.25 -9.39 -32.29
N SER A 329 10.28 -9.36 -33.21
CA SER A 329 10.38 -10.08 -34.50
C SER A 329 11.55 -9.56 -35.35
N GLY A 330 12.21 -10.43 -36.10
CA GLY A 330 13.32 -10.05 -36.95
C GLY A 330 14.10 -11.23 -37.55
N TYR A 331 15.27 -10.93 -38.11
CA TYR A 331 16.20 -11.93 -38.63
C TYR A 331 17.50 -11.88 -37.83
N PHE A 332 17.92 -13.03 -37.31
CA PHE A 332 19.04 -13.13 -36.37
C PHE A 332 19.94 -14.31 -36.71
N THR A 333 21.22 -14.21 -36.35
CA THR A 333 22.16 -15.32 -36.47
C THR A 333 21.98 -16.33 -35.34
N GLU A 334 22.42 -17.57 -35.54
CA GLU A 334 22.43 -18.59 -34.48
C GLU A 334 23.23 -18.11 -33.25
N GLY A 335 22.68 -18.34 -32.05
CA GLY A 335 23.26 -17.96 -30.77
C GLY A 335 23.02 -16.50 -30.36
N THR A 336 22.35 -15.69 -31.19
CA THR A 336 21.93 -14.34 -30.80
C THR A 336 20.86 -14.41 -29.70
N SER A 337 21.04 -13.65 -28.62
CA SER A 337 19.99 -13.44 -27.61
C SER A 337 19.09 -12.28 -28.05
N CYS A 338 17.79 -12.56 -28.18
CA CYS A 338 16.77 -11.62 -28.64
C CYS A 338 15.79 -11.35 -27.51
N THR A 339 15.57 -10.08 -27.16
CA THR A 339 14.50 -9.69 -26.25
C THR A 339 13.17 -9.71 -26.98
N ILE A 340 12.16 -10.33 -26.38
CA ILE A 340 10.77 -10.28 -26.82
C ILE A 340 9.91 -9.72 -25.69
N GLU A 341 8.81 -9.06 -26.05
CA GLU A 341 7.89 -8.45 -25.10
C GLU A 341 6.45 -8.66 -25.57
N ALA A 342 5.59 -9.15 -24.68
CA ALA A 342 4.18 -9.39 -24.99
C ALA A 342 3.48 -8.03 -25.18
N GLN A 343 2.55 -7.96 -26.12
CA GLN A 343 1.68 -6.79 -26.21
C GLN A 343 0.80 -6.71 -24.96
N PRO A 344 0.39 -5.50 -24.56
CA PRO A 344 -0.58 -5.34 -23.48
C PRO A 344 -1.83 -6.19 -23.71
N ALA A 345 -2.36 -6.77 -22.65
CA ALA A 345 -3.54 -7.62 -22.74
C ALA A 345 -4.79 -6.79 -23.09
N SER A 346 -5.78 -7.42 -23.72
CA SER A 346 -7.10 -6.80 -23.87
C SER A 346 -7.87 -6.78 -22.55
N SER A 347 -8.84 -5.87 -22.40
CA SER A 347 -9.75 -5.78 -21.23
C SER A 347 -10.22 -7.15 -20.71
N GLY A 348 -10.03 -7.38 -19.41
CA GLY A 348 -10.35 -8.62 -18.70
C GLY A 348 -9.35 -9.77 -18.84
N MET A 349 -8.29 -9.60 -19.63
CA MET A 349 -7.25 -10.62 -19.84
C MET A 349 -5.94 -10.20 -19.19
N ARG A 350 -5.05 -11.17 -18.98
CA ARG A 350 -3.64 -10.92 -18.63
C ARG A 350 -2.71 -11.88 -19.37
N PHE A 351 -1.44 -11.51 -19.49
CA PHE A 351 -0.40 -12.39 -20.01
C PHE A 351 -0.28 -13.65 -19.11
N ASP A 352 -0.19 -14.82 -19.73
CA ASP A 352 -0.05 -16.12 -19.05
C ASP A 352 1.33 -16.73 -19.28
N HIS A 353 1.67 -16.95 -20.54
CA HIS A 353 2.97 -17.48 -20.94
C HIS A 353 3.24 -17.29 -22.44
N TRP A 354 4.47 -17.58 -22.85
CA TRP A 354 4.87 -17.70 -24.25
C TRP A 354 4.72 -19.14 -24.76
N GLU A 355 3.98 -19.36 -25.85
CA GLU A 355 4.06 -20.61 -26.62
C GLU A 355 5.20 -20.51 -27.63
N VAL A 356 6.19 -21.40 -27.52
CA VAL A 356 7.43 -21.35 -28.33
C VAL A 356 7.60 -22.66 -29.11
N SER A 357 8.18 -22.56 -30.31
CA SER A 357 8.59 -23.71 -31.13
C SER A 357 9.45 -24.73 -30.36
N ASP A 358 9.24 -26.03 -30.64
CA ASP A 358 9.94 -27.14 -29.96
C ASP A 358 11.47 -26.99 -30.00
N GLY A 359 12.10 -27.05 -28.82
CA GLY A 359 13.57 -27.08 -28.68
C GLY A 359 14.27 -25.72 -28.69
N VAL A 360 13.51 -24.62 -28.63
CA VAL A 360 14.03 -23.25 -28.45
C VAL A 360 14.24 -22.97 -26.95
N ASN A 361 15.33 -22.26 -26.62
CA ASN A 361 15.62 -21.85 -25.25
C ASN A 361 15.05 -20.45 -24.97
N ILE A 362 14.14 -20.35 -24.00
CA ILE A 362 13.54 -19.10 -23.51
C ILE A 362 13.90 -18.96 -22.02
N ALA A 363 14.35 -17.77 -21.62
CA ALA A 363 14.87 -17.53 -20.27
C ALA A 363 13.80 -17.70 -19.19
N ASP A 364 12.65 -17.08 -19.40
CA ASP A 364 11.45 -17.22 -18.57
C ASP A 364 10.21 -17.16 -19.48
N VAL A 365 9.44 -18.25 -19.49
CA VAL A 365 8.24 -18.37 -20.32
C VAL A 365 7.04 -17.62 -19.73
N HIS A 366 7.09 -17.27 -18.43
CA HIS A 366 6.03 -16.58 -17.68
C HIS A 366 6.33 -15.10 -17.44
N ALA A 367 7.47 -14.59 -17.93
CA ALA A 367 7.76 -13.16 -17.94
C ALA A 367 7.27 -12.51 -19.24
N ALA A 368 6.46 -11.45 -19.11
CA ALA A 368 5.92 -10.71 -20.25
C ALA A 368 7.04 -10.11 -21.14
N GLN A 369 8.17 -9.74 -20.54
CA GLN A 369 9.42 -9.43 -21.25
C GLN A 369 10.46 -10.49 -20.91
N THR A 370 11.06 -11.11 -21.94
CA THR A 370 11.99 -12.23 -21.76
C THR A 370 12.99 -12.32 -22.90
N GLN A 371 13.92 -13.26 -22.83
CA GLN A 371 14.97 -13.47 -23.85
C GLN A 371 14.88 -14.85 -24.49
N ILE A 372 15.06 -14.90 -25.80
CA ILE A 372 15.17 -16.12 -26.61
C ILE A 372 16.58 -16.20 -27.20
N GLU A 373 17.22 -17.37 -27.07
CA GLU A 373 18.46 -17.66 -27.80
C GLU A 373 18.12 -18.30 -29.16
N MET A 374 18.55 -17.66 -30.24
CA MET A 374 18.20 -18.09 -31.59
C MET A 374 18.89 -19.39 -32.02
N PRO A 375 18.16 -20.44 -32.43
CA PRO A 375 18.74 -21.66 -32.96
C PRO A 375 19.12 -21.52 -34.44
N ALA A 376 19.75 -22.55 -35.01
CA ALA A 376 19.98 -22.69 -36.45
C ALA A 376 18.70 -23.03 -37.27
N ALA A 377 17.56 -22.46 -36.89
CA ALA A 377 16.25 -22.66 -37.51
C ALA A 377 15.33 -21.46 -37.24
N PRO A 378 14.30 -21.23 -38.09
CA PRO A 378 13.25 -20.25 -37.78
C PRO A 378 12.53 -20.58 -36.47
N VAL A 379 12.12 -19.54 -35.74
CA VAL A 379 11.38 -19.62 -34.47
C VAL A 379 10.06 -18.89 -34.62
N ASP A 380 8.96 -19.59 -34.36
CA ASP A 380 7.66 -19.00 -34.12
C ASP A 380 7.40 -19.01 -32.61
N VAL A 381 7.01 -17.86 -32.06
CA VAL A 381 6.64 -17.65 -30.66
C VAL A 381 5.38 -16.80 -30.58
N GLN A 382 4.48 -17.12 -29.65
CA GLN A 382 3.20 -16.43 -29.48
C GLN A 382 2.95 -16.12 -28.00
N ALA A 383 2.56 -14.88 -27.69
CA ALA A 383 2.06 -14.55 -26.36
C ALA A 383 0.64 -15.11 -26.17
N VAL A 384 0.44 -15.86 -25.08
CA VAL A 384 -0.85 -16.42 -24.69
C VAL A 384 -1.41 -15.65 -23.50
N TYR A 385 -2.71 -15.39 -23.57
CA TYR A 385 -3.45 -14.63 -22.57
C TYR A 385 -4.58 -15.48 -22.00
N VAL A 386 -4.86 -15.27 -20.72
CA VAL A 386 -5.96 -15.92 -19.98
C VAL A 386 -6.84 -14.87 -19.32
N GLU A 387 -8.07 -15.26 -18.98
CA GLU A 387 -8.95 -14.44 -18.14
C GLU A 387 -8.23 -14.15 -16.82
N SER A 388 -8.20 -12.88 -16.43
CA SER A 388 -7.47 -12.51 -15.22
C SER A 388 -8.21 -13.01 -13.97
N PRO A 389 -7.54 -13.76 -13.08
CA PRO A 389 -8.13 -14.17 -11.79
C PRO A 389 -8.19 -13.02 -10.78
N VAL A 390 -7.57 -11.89 -11.10
CA VAL A 390 -7.57 -10.65 -10.31
C VAL A 390 -8.14 -9.51 -11.15
N PRO A 391 -8.74 -8.47 -10.55
CA PRO A 391 -9.16 -7.28 -11.30
C PRO A 391 -8.01 -6.68 -12.13
N VAL A 392 -8.34 -6.22 -13.34
CA VAL A 392 -7.44 -5.47 -14.22
C VAL A 392 -8.13 -4.17 -14.64
N PHE A 393 -7.36 -3.12 -14.88
CA PHE A 393 -7.85 -1.80 -15.27
C PHE A 393 -7.37 -1.44 -16.68
N ASP A 394 -8.23 -0.81 -17.47
CA ASP A 394 -7.87 -0.42 -18.83
C ASP A 394 -7.10 0.92 -18.82
N VAL A 395 -5.88 0.90 -19.35
CA VAL A 395 -5.14 2.11 -19.69
C VAL A 395 -5.38 2.42 -21.16
N GLN A 396 -5.94 3.61 -21.42
CA GLN A 396 -6.09 4.13 -22.77
C GLN A 396 -4.98 5.15 -23.05
N VAL A 397 -4.12 4.85 -24.02
CA VAL A 397 -3.06 5.78 -24.45
C VAL A 397 -3.51 6.58 -25.66
N ILE A 398 -3.43 7.91 -25.59
CA ILE A 398 -3.71 8.86 -26.68
C ILE A 398 -2.39 9.45 -27.17
N GLY A 399 -2.16 9.41 -28.49
CA GLY A 399 -0.94 9.95 -29.10
C GLY A 399 0.31 9.12 -28.82
N GLY A 400 0.14 7.81 -28.61
CA GLY A 400 1.22 6.85 -28.36
C GLY A 400 0.76 5.40 -28.24
N THR A 401 1.65 4.55 -27.74
CA THR A 401 1.44 3.11 -27.49
C THR A 401 1.43 2.79 -25.99
N GLY A 402 0.96 1.59 -25.62
CA GLY A 402 0.81 1.16 -24.22
C GLY A 402 -0.64 1.03 -23.76
N SER A 403 -1.61 1.09 -24.68
CA SER A 403 -3.01 0.83 -24.32
C SER A 403 -3.23 -0.66 -24.04
N GLY A 404 -3.94 -0.99 -22.97
CA GLY A 404 -4.25 -2.36 -22.59
C GLY A 404 -4.81 -2.49 -21.19
N ALA A 405 -4.99 -3.72 -20.73
CA ALA A 405 -5.45 -4.06 -19.40
C ALA A 405 -4.29 -4.52 -18.52
N TYR A 406 -4.24 -3.99 -17.30
CA TYR A 406 -3.13 -4.19 -16.37
C TYR A 406 -3.63 -4.47 -14.95
N ALA A 407 -2.96 -5.38 -14.26
CA ALA A 407 -3.21 -5.67 -12.85
C ALA A 407 -2.44 -4.69 -11.96
N GLU A 408 -2.81 -4.63 -10.68
CA GLU A 408 -2.04 -3.93 -9.65
C GLU A 408 -0.55 -4.35 -9.69
N GLY A 409 0.35 -3.38 -9.61
CA GLY A 409 1.79 -3.61 -9.60
C GLY A 409 2.42 -3.89 -10.96
N ASP A 410 1.62 -4.05 -12.03
CA ASP A 410 2.16 -4.15 -13.38
C ASP A 410 2.87 -2.84 -13.77
N VAL A 411 4.03 -2.96 -14.43
CA VAL A 411 4.75 -1.82 -15.01
C VAL A 411 4.20 -1.56 -16.41
N VAL A 412 3.56 -0.41 -16.59
CA VAL A 412 3.02 0.05 -17.87
C VAL A 412 4.07 0.89 -18.57
N ARG A 413 4.47 0.49 -19.77
CA ARG A 413 5.32 1.28 -20.66
C ARG A 413 4.46 2.02 -21.69
N VAL A 414 4.69 3.32 -21.82
CA VAL A 414 4.04 4.19 -22.79
C VAL A 414 5.08 4.85 -23.69
N VAL A 415 4.82 4.86 -25.00
CA VAL A 415 5.72 5.47 -25.99
C VAL A 415 4.94 6.43 -26.88
N ALA A 416 5.31 7.71 -26.89
CA ALA A 416 4.62 8.74 -27.64
C ALA A 416 4.86 8.57 -29.15
N ASP A 417 3.86 8.92 -29.94
CA ASP A 417 3.97 9.02 -31.39
C ASP A 417 4.95 10.16 -31.79
N GLU A 418 5.37 10.17 -33.06
CA GLU A 418 6.16 11.29 -33.59
C GLU A 418 5.35 12.60 -33.50
N ALA A 419 5.97 13.64 -32.91
CA ALA A 419 5.33 14.94 -32.76
C ALA A 419 4.94 15.55 -34.12
N PRO A 420 3.75 16.18 -34.23
CA PRO A 420 3.36 16.89 -35.44
C PRO A 420 4.36 17.98 -35.85
N GLU A 421 4.40 18.34 -37.15
CA GLU A 421 5.25 19.43 -37.65
C GLU A 421 4.97 20.75 -36.90
N GLY A 422 6.04 21.37 -36.38
CA GLY A 422 5.96 22.60 -35.58
C GLY A 422 5.69 22.39 -34.08
N TYR A 423 5.59 21.13 -33.64
CA TYR A 423 5.41 20.75 -32.24
C TYR A 423 6.56 19.85 -31.78
N ARG A 424 6.68 19.71 -30.46
CA ARG A 424 7.48 18.66 -29.82
C ARG A 424 6.68 17.98 -28.71
N PHE A 425 7.12 16.79 -28.31
CA PHE A 425 6.62 16.16 -27.10
C PHE A 425 6.99 17.03 -25.89
N SER A 426 6.01 17.28 -25.01
CA SER A 426 6.18 18.06 -23.79
C SER A 426 6.25 17.14 -22.58
N HIS A 427 5.18 16.37 -22.34
CA HIS A 427 5.06 15.46 -21.21
C HIS A 427 3.90 14.47 -21.43
N TRP A 428 3.84 13.44 -20.60
CA TRP A 428 2.66 12.61 -20.41
C TRP A 428 1.72 13.24 -19.41
N ALA A 429 0.46 13.40 -19.80
CA ALA A 429 -0.63 13.70 -18.88
C ALA A 429 -1.44 12.43 -18.61
N ASN A 430 -2.01 12.33 -17.42
CA ASN A 430 -2.87 11.23 -17.02
C ASN A 430 -4.16 11.79 -16.43
N TYR A 431 -5.29 11.17 -16.75
CA TYR A 431 -6.57 11.55 -16.17
C TYR A 431 -7.55 10.40 -16.11
N ASP A 432 -8.38 10.41 -15.06
CA ASP A 432 -9.47 9.48 -14.86
C ASP A 432 -10.68 9.84 -15.73
N ALA A 433 -11.77 9.07 -15.58
CA ALA A 433 -13.03 9.33 -16.27
C ALA A 433 -13.71 10.67 -15.87
N TYR A 434 -13.27 11.32 -14.79
CA TYR A 434 -13.75 12.61 -14.31
C TYR A 434 -12.89 13.78 -14.81
N GLY A 435 -11.75 13.50 -15.44
CA GLY A 435 -10.78 14.49 -15.92
C GLY A 435 -9.80 14.97 -14.84
N ASN A 436 -9.74 14.27 -13.70
CA ASN A 436 -8.79 14.53 -12.62
C ASN A 436 -7.52 13.71 -12.85
N GLU A 437 -6.37 14.22 -12.42
CA GLU A 437 -5.11 13.47 -12.48
C GLU A 437 -5.20 12.19 -11.64
N THR A 438 -4.85 11.05 -12.23
CA THR A 438 -4.85 9.74 -11.57
C THR A 438 -3.67 9.53 -10.62
N GLY A 439 -2.81 10.54 -10.46
CA GLY A 439 -1.55 10.55 -9.68
C GLY A 439 -0.66 9.31 -9.78
N VAL A 440 -0.75 8.56 -10.89
CA VAL A 440 0.28 7.61 -11.27
C VAL A 440 1.60 8.38 -11.38
N ALA A 441 2.64 7.84 -10.74
CA ALA A 441 3.97 8.43 -10.83
C ALA A 441 4.69 7.78 -12.02
N PHE A 442 4.94 8.58 -13.05
CA PHE A 442 5.85 8.17 -14.12
C PHE A 442 7.30 8.20 -13.61
N ASP A 443 8.11 7.25 -14.08
CA ASP A 443 9.56 7.27 -13.85
C ASP A 443 10.19 8.57 -14.42
N ASN A 444 9.62 9.07 -15.52
CA ASN A 444 9.88 10.40 -16.07
C ASN A 444 8.75 10.85 -17.01
N GLU A 445 7.82 11.67 -16.53
CA GLU A 445 6.70 12.19 -17.32
C GLU A 445 7.12 13.06 -18.51
N TYR A 446 8.33 13.66 -18.47
CA TYR A 446 8.87 14.49 -19.56
C TYR A 446 9.65 13.68 -20.60
N TYR A 447 9.62 12.35 -20.50
CA TYR A 447 10.26 11.46 -21.45
C TYR A 447 9.23 10.73 -22.32
N PHE A 448 9.46 10.72 -23.63
CA PHE A 448 8.49 10.18 -24.60
C PHE A 448 8.31 8.66 -24.48
N ASP A 449 9.27 7.93 -23.91
CA ASP A 449 9.22 6.49 -23.62
C ASP A 449 9.30 6.29 -22.10
N ALA A 450 8.15 6.38 -21.43
CA ALA A 450 8.08 6.38 -19.98
C ALA A 450 7.42 5.11 -19.45
N THR A 451 7.68 4.82 -18.19
CA THR A 451 7.02 3.76 -17.44
C THR A 451 6.33 4.31 -16.20
N PHE A 452 5.25 3.67 -15.78
CA PHE A 452 4.62 3.87 -14.47
C PHE A 452 4.13 2.53 -13.92
N THR A 453 3.90 2.45 -12.61
CA THR A 453 3.36 1.24 -11.97
C THR A 453 1.86 1.40 -11.76
N MET A 454 1.08 0.38 -12.09
CA MET A 454 -0.37 0.37 -11.83
C MET A 454 -0.67 0.39 -10.34
N LEU A 455 -1.61 1.27 -9.97
CA LEU A 455 -2.02 1.52 -8.59
C LEU A 455 -2.79 0.35 -7.98
N ASN A 456 -2.84 0.34 -6.65
CA ASN A 456 -3.63 -0.61 -5.88
C ASN A 456 -5.13 -0.28 -5.99
N ARG A 457 -5.96 -1.32 -6.06
CA ARG A 457 -7.43 -1.22 -6.11
C ARG A 457 -8.07 -0.37 -5.00
N TYR A 458 -7.50 -0.34 -3.79
CA TYR A 458 -7.96 0.47 -2.65
C TYR A 458 -7.72 1.96 -2.89
N GLU A 459 -6.59 2.30 -3.53
CA GLU A 459 -6.27 3.69 -3.90
C GLU A 459 -7.29 4.20 -4.93
N GLY A 460 -7.55 3.43 -6.00
CA GLY A 460 -8.52 3.79 -7.03
C GLY A 460 -9.97 3.88 -6.52
N LEU A 461 -10.37 2.99 -5.61
CA LEU A 461 -11.71 3.05 -4.99
C LEU A 461 -11.86 4.28 -4.08
N ALA A 462 -10.85 4.58 -3.25
CA ALA A 462 -10.85 5.76 -2.41
C ALA A 462 -10.92 7.03 -3.27
N GLU A 463 -10.11 7.11 -4.33
CA GLU A 463 -10.14 8.21 -5.28
C GLU A 463 -11.52 8.38 -5.93
N LYS A 464 -12.13 7.29 -6.41
CA LYS A 464 -13.50 7.34 -6.96
C LYS A 464 -14.50 7.91 -5.97
N MET A 465 -14.44 7.51 -4.70
CA MET A 465 -15.28 8.08 -3.63
C MET A 465 -15.02 9.59 -3.47
N PHE A 466 -13.76 10.02 -3.49
CA PHE A 466 -13.42 11.44 -3.41
C PHE A 466 -13.92 12.23 -4.62
N ASN A 467 -13.78 11.70 -5.84
CA ASN A 467 -14.25 12.32 -7.08
C ASN A 467 -15.78 12.45 -7.12
N THR A 468 -16.52 11.59 -6.42
CA THR A 468 -17.99 11.73 -6.25
C THR A 468 -18.38 12.62 -5.06
N GLY A 469 -17.41 13.18 -4.36
CA GLY A 469 -17.54 14.20 -3.32
C GLY A 469 -17.64 13.66 -1.91
N VAL A 470 -17.20 12.42 -1.63
CA VAL A 470 -17.00 11.94 -0.26
C VAL A 470 -15.94 12.79 0.41
N THR A 471 -16.18 13.21 1.65
CA THR A 471 -15.24 14.07 2.41
C THR A 471 -14.66 13.39 3.64
N SER A 472 -15.14 12.18 3.97
CA SER A 472 -14.61 11.39 5.08
C SER A 472 -14.74 9.90 4.78
N ILE A 473 -13.62 9.17 4.77
CA ILE A 473 -13.58 7.71 4.57
C ILE A 473 -13.12 7.02 5.85
N TYR A 474 -13.85 5.99 6.27
CA TYR A 474 -13.45 5.10 7.36
C TYR A 474 -13.00 3.74 6.82
N THR A 475 -11.83 3.26 7.26
CA THR A 475 -11.21 2.02 6.79
C THR A 475 -11.22 0.91 7.84
N GLY A 476 -12.17 0.94 8.78
CA GLY A 476 -12.15 0.09 9.99
C GLY A 476 -11.75 -1.37 9.77
N GLY A 477 -10.67 -1.79 10.44
CA GLY A 477 -10.15 -3.17 10.45
C GLY A 477 -9.42 -3.58 9.16
N ASN A 478 -8.96 -2.63 8.37
CA ASN A 478 -8.35 -2.87 7.07
C ASN A 478 -6.83 -2.60 7.08
N ASP A 479 -6.02 -3.64 6.89
CA ASP A 479 -4.56 -3.54 6.77
C ASP A 479 -4.11 -2.72 5.55
N SER A 480 -4.99 -2.55 4.55
CA SER A 480 -4.78 -1.69 3.39
C SER A 480 -5.20 -0.24 3.62
N ALA A 481 -5.44 0.18 4.87
CA ALA A 481 -5.76 1.58 5.18
C ALA A 481 -4.70 2.56 4.66
N SER A 482 -3.43 2.15 4.57
CA SER A 482 -2.33 2.93 3.96
C SER A 482 -2.64 3.37 2.53
N ALA A 483 -3.26 2.52 1.71
CA ALA A 483 -3.67 2.85 0.35
C ALA A 483 -4.71 3.99 0.34
N VAL A 484 -5.66 4.01 1.28
CA VAL A 484 -6.63 5.10 1.37
C VAL A 484 -5.97 6.40 1.81
N PHE A 485 -4.98 6.34 2.73
CA PHE A 485 -4.18 7.51 3.11
C PHE A 485 -3.34 8.05 1.94
N ASN A 486 -2.75 7.17 1.12
CA ASN A 486 -2.04 7.56 -0.10
C ASN A 486 -2.97 8.29 -1.06
N ALA A 487 -4.15 7.72 -1.32
CA ALA A 487 -5.13 8.32 -2.21
C ALA A 487 -5.53 9.74 -1.77
N SER A 488 -5.79 9.94 -0.48
CA SER A 488 -6.06 11.29 0.03
C SER A 488 -4.87 12.27 -0.12
N GLY A 489 -3.63 11.78 -0.09
CA GLY A 489 -2.44 12.62 -0.22
C GLY A 489 -2.11 13.04 -1.65
N TYR A 490 -2.40 12.17 -2.62
CA TYR A 490 -2.10 12.41 -4.03
C TYR A 490 -3.22 13.14 -4.76
N TYR A 491 -4.49 12.92 -4.39
CA TYR A 491 -5.62 13.32 -5.24
C TYR A 491 -6.41 14.56 -4.74
N ASP A 492 -6.46 14.84 -3.43
CA ASP A 492 -6.99 16.13 -2.89
C ASP A 492 -6.59 16.35 -1.41
N PHE A 493 -5.75 17.36 -1.17
CA PHE A 493 -5.20 17.72 0.15
C PHE A 493 -6.24 18.12 1.23
N SER A 494 -7.51 18.30 0.86
CA SER A 494 -8.59 18.72 1.78
C SER A 494 -9.39 17.56 2.38
N ILE A 495 -9.06 16.33 2.00
CA ILE A 495 -9.74 15.09 2.39
C ILE A 495 -9.39 14.64 3.81
N GLY A 496 -10.34 13.96 4.47
CA GLY A 496 -10.13 13.35 5.77
C GLY A 496 -10.32 11.82 5.83
N VAL A 497 -9.24 11.05 6.01
CA VAL A 497 -9.32 9.60 6.30
C VAL A 497 -9.44 9.37 7.81
N ILE A 498 -10.26 8.43 8.25
CA ILE A 498 -10.39 8.05 9.66
C ILE A 498 -9.67 6.73 9.85
N GLY A 499 -8.63 6.74 10.69
CA GLY A 499 -7.91 5.53 11.05
C GLY A 499 -8.66 4.64 12.01
N SER A 500 -8.24 3.38 12.05
CA SER A 500 -8.66 2.42 13.07
C SER A 500 -7.44 1.74 13.67
N GLU A 501 -7.60 1.30 14.91
CA GLU A 501 -6.69 0.45 15.69
C GLU A 501 -5.42 1.16 16.19
N VAL A 502 -4.76 1.93 15.33
CA VAL A 502 -3.51 2.65 15.63
C VAL A 502 -3.75 4.15 15.57
N ASP A 503 -3.03 4.91 16.42
CA ASP A 503 -3.04 6.37 16.35
C ASP A 503 -2.35 6.86 15.07
N CYS A 504 -3.13 7.33 14.10
CA CYS A 504 -2.63 7.96 12.88
C CYS A 504 -2.52 9.49 12.98
N SER A 505 -2.55 10.09 14.17
CA SER A 505 -2.41 11.54 14.35
C SER A 505 -1.13 12.14 13.75
N GLY A 506 -0.08 11.34 13.57
CA GLY A 506 1.14 11.74 12.86
C GLY A 506 1.02 11.82 11.33
N ASN A 507 -0.07 11.32 10.75
CA ASN A 507 -0.33 11.35 9.31
C ASN A 507 -1.23 12.55 8.97
N THR A 508 -0.77 13.48 8.15
CA THR A 508 -1.51 14.69 7.74
C THR A 508 -2.83 14.40 7.03
N ASN A 509 -3.00 13.19 6.50
CA ASN A 509 -4.20 12.78 5.79
C ASN A 509 -5.22 12.07 6.71
N CYS A 510 -4.86 11.78 7.96
CA CYS A 510 -5.71 11.15 8.96
C CYS A 510 -6.41 12.21 9.81
N VAL A 511 -7.74 12.30 9.82
CA VAL A 511 -8.47 13.29 10.65
C VAL A 511 -8.46 12.90 12.11
N PHE A 512 -8.74 11.65 12.43
CA PHE A 512 -8.68 11.11 13.79
C PHE A 512 -8.67 9.57 13.67
N SER A 513 -8.39 8.89 14.78
CA SER A 513 -8.37 7.43 14.80
C SER A 513 -9.32 6.90 15.86
N THR A 514 -9.95 5.76 15.59
CA THR A 514 -10.47 4.91 16.65
C THR A 514 -9.33 4.01 17.14
N VAL A 515 -9.06 3.98 18.44
CA VAL A 515 -7.88 3.28 18.99
C VAL A 515 -8.31 2.22 19.99
N LYS A 516 -7.63 1.06 19.92
CA LYS A 516 -7.77 -0.02 20.89
C LYS A 516 -6.88 0.28 22.10
N GLU A 517 -7.47 0.38 23.29
CA GLU A 517 -6.80 0.73 24.54
C GLU A 517 -6.18 -0.52 25.21
N LEU A 518 -5.19 -1.14 24.54
CA LEU A 518 -4.56 -2.36 25.01
C LEU A 518 -3.95 -2.23 26.41
N GLY A 519 -3.34 -1.08 26.74
CA GLY A 519 -2.80 -0.84 28.08
C GLY A 519 -3.87 -0.83 29.18
N ASN A 520 -5.08 -0.32 28.88
CA ASN A 520 -6.19 -0.38 29.83
C ASN A 520 -6.68 -1.82 30.00
N MET A 521 -6.70 -2.61 28.93
CA MET A 521 -7.12 -4.00 28.96
C MET A 521 -6.11 -4.90 29.64
N ALA A 522 -4.80 -4.73 29.38
CA ALA A 522 -3.72 -5.40 30.09
C ALA A 522 -3.81 -5.13 31.60
N TYR A 523 -3.91 -3.85 31.98
CA TYR A 523 -4.05 -3.45 33.39
C TYR A 523 -5.28 -4.07 34.06
N SER A 524 -6.44 -4.00 33.39
CA SER A 524 -7.71 -4.48 33.96
C SER A 524 -7.73 -6.01 34.08
N ALA A 525 -7.21 -6.72 33.08
CA ALA A 525 -7.09 -8.18 33.08
C ALA A 525 -6.15 -8.69 34.18
N LEU A 526 -5.02 -8.01 34.39
CA LEU A 526 -4.11 -8.35 35.49
C LEU A 526 -4.73 -8.10 36.86
N LYS A 527 -5.53 -7.05 36.98
CA LYS A 527 -6.20 -6.66 38.22
C LYS A 527 -7.37 -7.58 38.60
N ASP A 528 -8.15 -8.00 37.62
CA ASP A 528 -9.31 -8.88 37.78
C ASP A 528 -9.25 -10.03 36.78
N PHE A 529 -8.27 -10.92 36.96
CA PHE A 529 -8.09 -12.05 36.07
C PHE A 529 -9.24 -13.05 36.20
N ARG A 530 -9.90 -13.36 35.08
CA ARG A 530 -11.02 -14.31 35.00
C ARG A 530 -10.73 -15.37 33.93
N GLY A 531 -9.93 -16.37 34.30
CA GLY A 531 -9.56 -17.44 33.39
C GLY A 531 -10.76 -18.25 32.88
N GLY A 532 -10.72 -18.62 31.60
CA GLY A 532 -11.81 -19.23 30.84
C GLY A 532 -12.79 -18.22 30.21
N GLU A 533 -12.67 -16.93 30.55
CA GLU A 533 -13.55 -15.89 30.05
C GLU A 533 -13.06 -15.28 28.74
N GLN A 534 -14.02 -14.98 27.87
CA GLN A 534 -13.84 -14.18 26.66
C GLN A 534 -14.67 -12.90 26.82
N ILE A 535 -14.03 -11.76 26.60
CA ILE A 535 -14.66 -10.44 26.71
C ILE A 535 -14.49 -9.72 25.37
N THR A 536 -15.58 -9.25 24.78
CA THR A 536 -15.53 -8.21 23.74
C THR A 536 -15.68 -6.87 24.44
N ALA A 537 -14.56 -6.16 24.61
CA ALA A 537 -14.48 -4.95 25.41
C ALA A 537 -14.78 -3.71 24.55
N GLY A 538 -15.56 -2.79 25.10
CA GLY A 538 -15.97 -1.55 24.45
C GLY A 538 -15.75 -0.32 25.34
N CYS A 539 -16.61 0.68 25.17
CA CYS A 539 -16.62 1.92 25.93
C CYS A 539 -16.92 1.67 27.43
N THR A 540 -17.69 0.63 27.76
CA THR A 540 -17.97 0.25 29.16
C THR A 540 -16.68 -0.12 29.90
N GLU A 541 -15.76 -0.81 29.25
CA GLU A 541 -14.49 -1.26 29.81
C GLU A 541 -13.36 -0.20 29.67
N ASN A 542 -13.58 0.87 28.91
CA ASN A 542 -12.52 1.78 28.44
C ASN A 542 -11.48 1.11 27.56
N ALA A 543 -11.98 0.26 26.66
CA ALA A 543 -11.19 -0.49 25.69
C ALA A 543 -11.08 0.20 24.33
N ILE A 544 -11.91 1.20 24.05
CA ILE A 544 -11.90 1.95 22.79
C ILE A 544 -11.80 3.43 23.11
N SER A 545 -11.04 4.17 22.32
CA SER A 545 -10.99 5.63 22.41
C SER A 545 -10.94 6.26 21.01
N LEU A 546 -11.07 7.59 20.97
CA LEU A 546 -10.71 8.37 19.80
C LEU A 546 -9.44 9.17 20.11
N THR A 547 -8.44 9.12 19.23
CA THR A 547 -7.25 9.96 19.34
C THR A 547 -7.37 11.23 18.50
N GLY A 548 -6.64 12.24 18.97
CA GLY A 548 -6.81 13.65 18.66
C GLY A 548 -6.88 13.97 17.18
N LEU A 549 -7.83 14.85 16.86
CA LEU A 549 -8.03 15.41 15.54
C LEU A 549 -6.69 15.91 14.96
N ASN A 550 -6.27 15.37 13.83
CA ASN A 550 -5.35 16.07 12.97
C ASN A 550 -6.10 17.20 12.27
N ILE A 551 -6.20 18.34 12.96
CA ILE A 551 -6.68 19.59 12.35
C ILE A 551 -5.56 20.21 11.48
N GLN A 552 -4.50 19.46 11.12
CA GLN A 552 -3.49 19.94 10.17
C GLN A 552 -3.93 19.68 8.74
N ASN A 553 -4.80 20.57 8.24
CA ASN A 553 -4.70 21.11 6.87
C ASN A 553 -5.65 22.31 6.65
N ARG A 554 -5.90 23.11 7.69
CA ARG A 554 -6.34 24.51 7.49
C ARG A 554 -5.31 25.53 7.99
N GLU A 555 -4.05 25.12 8.13
CA GLU A 555 -2.94 25.97 8.50
C GLU A 555 -1.98 26.22 7.32
N GLN A 556 -2.39 27.12 6.43
CA GLN A 556 -1.52 28.27 6.14
C GLN A 556 -2.02 29.46 6.96
N ILE A 557 -2.08 29.30 8.29
CA ILE A 557 -2.43 30.41 9.18
C ILE A 557 -1.19 30.69 9.99
N GLU A 558 -0.45 31.69 9.52
CA GLU A 558 0.61 32.33 10.30
C GLU A 558 0.07 32.70 11.70
N GLU A 559 0.91 32.67 12.73
CA GLU A 559 0.65 32.95 14.16
C GLU A 559 -0.06 34.31 14.48
N SER A 560 -0.63 35.02 13.51
CA SER A 560 -1.09 36.40 13.65
C SER A 560 -2.59 36.64 13.86
N ASP A 561 -3.48 35.63 13.89
CA ASP A 561 -4.93 35.86 14.08
C ASP A 561 -5.54 35.13 15.29
N GLN A 562 -5.76 35.88 16.38
CA GLN A 562 -6.49 35.45 17.59
C GLN A 562 -7.85 34.81 17.28
N ALA A 563 -8.54 35.26 16.23
CA ALA A 563 -9.83 34.72 15.81
C ALA A 563 -9.73 33.27 15.29
N MET A 564 -8.62 32.89 14.66
CA MET A 564 -8.42 31.53 14.14
C MET A 564 -8.07 30.54 15.25
N ILE A 565 -7.30 30.99 16.26
CA ILE A 565 -7.05 30.22 17.49
C ILE A 565 -8.36 29.93 18.22
N GLU A 566 -9.25 30.93 18.34
CA GLU A 566 -10.57 30.77 18.97
C GLU A 566 -11.48 29.80 18.20
N VAL A 567 -11.45 29.82 16.86
CA VAL A 567 -12.17 28.86 16.03
C VAL A 567 -11.63 27.44 16.23
N HIS A 568 -10.31 27.26 16.23
CA HIS A 568 -9.69 25.95 16.42
C HIS A 568 -9.98 25.36 17.82
N GLN A 569 -9.86 26.18 18.87
CA GLN A 569 -10.23 25.78 20.23
C GLN A 569 -11.70 25.39 20.31
N HIS A 570 -12.59 26.18 19.69
CA HIS A 570 -14.01 25.86 19.67
C HIS A 570 -14.33 24.53 18.95
N LEU A 571 -13.65 24.25 17.83
CA LEU A 571 -13.81 22.98 17.09
C LEU A 571 -13.31 21.80 17.93
N THR A 572 -12.17 21.95 18.60
CA THR A 572 -11.59 20.92 19.49
C THR A 572 -12.52 20.66 20.68
N ASP A 573 -12.96 21.71 21.38
CA ASP A 573 -13.91 21.58 22.49
C ASP A 573 -15.22 20.93 22.04
N THR A 574 -15.70 21.26 20.84
CA THR A 574 -16.92 20.66 20.29
C THR A 574 -16.72 19.18 19.98
N PHE A 575 -15.59 18.82 19.38
CA PHE A 575 -15.22 17.43 19.14
C PHE A 575 -15.14 16.63 20.44
N ASP A 576 -14.41 17.13 21.44
CA ASP A 576 -14.24 16.48 22.73
C ASP A 576 -15.57 16.30 23.47
N ASN A 577 -16.43 17.31 23.44
CA ASN A 577 -17.76 17.22 24.05
C ASN A 577 -18.67 16.22 23.35
N ASN A 578 -18.66 16.19 22.01
CA ASN A 578 -19.43 15.23 21.22
C ASN A 578 -18.94 13.80 21.45
N TYR A 579 -17.62 13.58 21.40
CA TYR A 579 -17.00 12.30 21.70
C TYR A 579 -17.36 11.83 23.10
N LYS A 580 -17.11 12.67 24.12
CA LYS A 580 -17.41 12.33 25.52
C LYS A 580 -18.88 11.97 25.73
N THR A 581 -19.80 12.75 25.14
CA THR A 581 -21.24 12.51 25.29
C THR A 581 -21.61 11.15 24.70
N THR A 582 -21.19 10.87 23.46
CA THR A 582 -21.50 9.61 22.78
C THR A 582 -20.84 8.41 23.46
N TYR A 583 -19.59 8.57 23.88
CA TYR A 583 -18.86 7.58 24.66
C TYR A 583 -19.59 7.23 25.95
N GLU A 584 -20.05 8.23 26.73
CA GLU A 584 -20.82 7.99 27.96
C GLU A 584 -22.14 7.26 27.69
N MET A 585 -22.80 7.57 26.57
CA MET A 585 -24.05 6.91 26.16
C MET A 585 -23.85 5.43 25.74
N LEU A 586 -22.74 5.11 25.07
CA LEU A 586 -22.36 3.73 24.78
C LEU A 586 -21.98 3.00 26.08
N ALA A 587 -21.09 3.59 26.87
CA ALA A 587 -20.57 3.00 28.10
C ALA A 587 -21.66 2.68 29.15
N ASN A 588 -22.75 3.45 29.17
CA ASN A 588 -23.88 3.23 30.08
C ASN A 588 -25.06 2.45 29.46
N GLY A 589 -24.95 2.03 28.19
CA GLY A 589 -25.98 1.29 27.47
C GLY A 589 -27.21 2.11 27.07
N ALA A 590 -27.13 3.44 27.04
CA ALA A 590 -28.20 4.28 26.48
C ALA A 590 -28.29 4.17 24.95
N ILE A 591 -27.18 3.82 24.30
CA ILE A 591 -27.11 3.42 22.88
C ILE A 591 -26.67 1.96 22.85
N GLU A 592 -27.39 1.15 22.08
CA GLU A 592 -27.03 -0.23 21.77
C GLU A 592 -26.70 -0.31 20.29
N VAL A 593 -25.48 -0.76 19.96
CA VAL A 593 -25.02 -0.95 18.58
C VAL A 593 -25.19 -2.41 18.22
N VAL A 594 -25.89 -2.70 17.12
CA VAL A 594 -26.20 -4.08 16.72
C VAL A 594 -25.38 -4.50 15.51
N PRO A 595 -24.86 -5.74 15.47
CA PRO A 595 -24.17 -6.24 14.28
C PRO A 595 -25.13 -6.41 13.10
N ALA A 596 -24.56 -6.45 11.91
CA ALA A 596 -25.31 -6.85 10.74
C ALA A 596 -25.77 -8.31 10.85
N THR A 597 -26.92 -8.62 10.25
CA THR A 597 -27.46 -9.99 10.30
C THR A 597 -26.65 -10.99 9.50
N GLN A 598 -25.89 -10.51 8.51
CA GLN A 598 -25.02 -11.32 7.65
C GLN A 598 -23.76 -10.50 7.32
N PRO A 599 -22.58 -11.15 7.27
CA PRO A 599 -21.38 -10.53 6.73
C PRO A 599 -21.64 -9.90 5.36
N GLY A 600 -21.11 -8.71 5.11
CA GLY A 600 -21.27 -8.00 3.85
C GLY A 600 -22.58 -7.23 3.67
N VAL A 601 -23.59 -7.43 4.54
CA VAL A 601 -24.97 -6.98 4.30
C VAL A 601 -25.47 -6.01 5.36
N LEU A 602 -25.57 -4.72 5.01
CA LEU A 602 -26.03 -3.67 5.93
C LEU A 602 -27.55 -3.45 5.95
N THR A 603 -28.32 -4.19 5.15
CA THR A 603 -29.76 -3.92 4.97
C THR A 603 -30.53 -4.07 6.28
N GLY A 604 -31.31 -3.03 6.63
CA GLY A 604 -32.21 -3.06 7.79
C GLY A 604 -31.56 -2.78 9.14
N LEU A 605 -30.26 -2.41 9.17
CA LEU A 605 -29.56 -2.00 10.39
C LEU A 605 -30.17 -0.77 11.06
N VAL A 606 -30.67 0.19 10.27
CA VAL A 606 -31.20 1.45 10.79
C VAL A 606 -32.67 1.62 10.38
N PRO A 607 -33.63 1.24 11.24
CA PRO A 607 -35.06 1.32 10.92
C PRO A 607 -35.58 2.77 10.78
N ASP A 608 -34.85 3.75 11.35
CA ASP A 608 -35.16 5.18 11.30
C ASP A 608 -34.08 5.98 10.55
N ALA A 609 -33.58 5.48 9.41
CA ALA A 609 -32.57 6.15 8.57
C ALA A 609 -33.10 7.43 7.87
N GLY A 610 -34.03 8.17 8.48
CA GLY A 610 -34.75 9.28 7.85
C GLY A 610 -33.85 10.40 7.31
N CYS A 611 -32.65 10.55 7.85
CA CYS A 611 -31.62 11.47 7.36
C CYS A 611 -30.36 10.79 6.79
N LEU A 612 -30.29 9.45 6.73
CA LEU A 612 -29.14 8.73 6.16
C LEU A 612 -29.57 7.91 4.94
N SER A 613 -28.90 8.11 3.81
CA SER A 613 -28.98 7.23 2.64
C SER A 613 -27.68 6.43 2.51
N VAL A 614 -27.76 5.10 2.59
CA VAL A 614 -26.59 4.23 2.36
C VAL A 614 -26.62 3.74 0.91
N HIS A 615 -25.57 4.07 0.17
CA HIS A 615 -25.29 3.54 -1.16
C HIS A 615 -24.27 2.41 -1.01
N ALA A 616 -24.79 1.25 -0.62
CA ALA A 616 -23.98 0.05 -0.52
C ALA A 616 -23.76 -0.54 -1.92
N TYR A 617 -22.50 -0.72 -2.28
CA TYR A 617 -22.10 -1.56 -3.40
C TYR A 617 -22.10 -3.02 -2.95
N THR A 618 -23.23 -3.54 -2.46
CA THR A 618 -23.41 -4.96 -2.15
C THR A 618 -24.81 -5.48 -2.54
N VAL A 619 -24.81 -6.37 -3.53
CA VAL A 619 -25.77 -7.47 -3.80
C VAL A 619 -27.27 -7.10 -3.77
N GLN A 620 -27.82 -6.77 -4.94
CA GLN A 620 -29.18 -7.24 -5.28
C GLN A 620 -29.09 -8.39 -6.27
N ASN A 621 -29.02 -9.60 -5.73
CA ASN A 621 -29.51 -10.77 -6.44
C ASN A 621 -31.05 -10.74 -6.40
N THR A 622 -31.65 -9.98 -7.31
CA THR A 622 -32.95 -10.35 -7.87
C THR A 622 -32.88 -10.15 -9.37
N ALA A 623 -32.72 -11.26 -10.08
CA ALA A 623 -33.21 -11.41 -11.44
C ALA A 623 -34.58 -10.74 -11.58
N GLN A 624 -34.66 -9.68 -12.38
CA GLN A 624 -35.89 -9.28 -13.04
C GLN A 624 -35.67 -9.26 -14.55
N GLN A 625 -36.65 -9.86 -15.20
CA GLN A 625 -36.80 -10.25 -16.61
C GLN A 625 -36.65 -9.12 -17.62
#